data_AF-A0A2V5M726-F1
#
_entry.id   AF-A0A2V5M726-F1
#
_cell.length_a   1.000
_cell.length_b   1.000
_cell.length_c   1.000
_cell.angle_alpha   90.00
_cell.angle_beta   90.00
_cell.angle_gamma   90.00
#
_symmetry.space_group_name_H-M   'P 1'
#
loop_
_entity.id
_entity.type
_entity.pdbx_description
1 polymer ?
#
loop_
_entity_poly.entity_id
_entity_poly.type
_entity_poly.pdbx_seq_one_letter_code
_entity_poly.pdbx_strand_id
1 'polypeptide(L)'
;MLVTFTFRYRSDRSGTPQFGLIAEDVAAVNPDLVVRDANGGVYTLGYDVLNAMLLNEFLKEHRRVEELKSAMAQQRKDFETAIVQQRKAKRSSSRTVERAGSADREGERAHRNAKSERQTLVENQ
;
A
#
# COMPACT_ATOMS: atom_id res chain seq x y z
N MET A 1 -16.43 7.07 -17.88
CA MET A 1 -16.27 7.83 -16.63
C MET A 1 -17.41 8.82 -16.57
N LEU A 2 -18.18 8.85 -15.49
CA LEU A 2 -19.26 9.82 -15.31
C LEU A 2 -18.67 11.21 -15.13
N VAL A 3 -19.16 12.18 -15.89
CA VAL A 3 -18.71 13.58 -15.80
C VAL A 3 -19.68 14.34 -14.91
N THR A 4 -19.17 14.88 -13.81
CA THR A 4 -19.89 15.85 -12.99
C THR A 4 -19.68 17.24 -13.57
N PHE A 5 -20.75 18.01 -13.71
CA PHE A 5 -20.65 19.39 -14.18
C PHE A 5 -21.28 20.36 -13.19
N THR A 6 -20.84 21.61 -13.26
CA THR A 6 -21.43 22.72 -12.50
C THR A 6 -22.25 23.59 -13.44
N PHE A 7 -23.46 23.96 -13.03
CA PHE A 7 -24.34 24.81 -13.81
C PHE A 7 -25.04 25.84 -12.92
N ARG A 8 -25.75 26.78 -13.53
CA ARG A 8 -26.60 27.77 -12.84
C ARG A 8 -27.94 27.82 -13.54
N TYR A 9 -29.03 27.89 -12.78
CA TYR A 9 -30.34 28.13 -13.36
C TYR A 9 -30.42 29.58 -13.85
N ARG A 10 -30.87 29.77 -15.10
CA ARG A 10 -31.06 31.12 -15.65
C ARG A 10 -32.04 31.99 -14.83
N SER A 11 -32.99 31.34 -14.18
CA SER A 11 -33.98 31.99 -13.30
C SER A 11 -33.47 32.27 -11.89
N ASP A 12 -32.33 31.70 -11.49
CA ASP A 12 -31.76 31.91 -10.16
C ASP A 12 -30.99 33.23 -10.11
N ARG A 13 -31.59 34.24 -9.48
CA ARG A 13 -31.00 35.56 -9.27
C ARG A 13 -29.81 35.55 -8.30
N SER A 14 -29.71 34.53 -7.44
CA SER A 14 -28.58 34.39 -6.52
C SER A 14 -27.32 33.86 -7.23
N GLY A 15 -27.49 33.22 -8.39
CA GLY A 15 -26.40 32.66 -9.19
C GLY A 15 -25.68 31.51 -8.49
N THR A 16 -26.38 30.76 -7.64
CA THR A 16 -25.79 29.67 -6.84
C THR A 16 -25.32 28.55 -7.77
N PRO A 17 -24.04 28.15 -7.72
CA PRO A 17 -23.54 27.01 -8.50
C PRO A 17 -24.22 25.71 -8.04
N GLN A 18 -24.79 24.98 -9.00
CA GLN A 18 -25.40 23.67 -8.80
C GLN A 18 -24.51 22.60 -9.40
N PHE A 19 -24.54 21.40 -8.83
CA PHE A 19 -23.84 20.22 -9.35
C PHE A 19 -24.85 19.27 -10.00
N GLY A 20 -24.47 18.70 -11.14
CA GLY A 20 -25.33 17.81 -11.90
C GLY A 20 -24.58 16.67 -12.59
N LEU A 21 -25.38 15.70 -13.03
CA LEU A 21 -24.98 14.61 -13.92
C LEU A 21 -25.81 14.71 -15.20
N ILE A 22 -25.22 14.30 -16.32
CA ILE A 22 -25.89 14.29 -17.63
C ILE A 22 -26.69 12.99 -17.71
N ALA A 23 -28.00 13.08 -17.96
CA ALA A 23 -28.86 11.91 -17.93
C ALA A 23 -28.49 10.88 -19.00
N GLU A 24 -28.05 11.33 -20.17
CA GLU A 24 -27.56 10.48 -21.26
C GLU A 24 -26.29 9.71 -20.86
N ASP A 25 -25.35 10.37 -20.18
CA ASP A 25 -24.13 9.72 -19.68
C ASP A 25 -24.46 8.68 -18.59
N VAL A 26 -25.40 9.01 -17.70
CA VAL A 26 -25.90 8.06 -16.70
C VAL A 26 -26.59 6.89 -17.36
N ALA A 27 -27.43 7.12 -18.37
CA ALA A 27 -28.11 6.06 -19.12
C ALA A 27 -27.13 5.12 -19.84
N ALA A 28 -25.99 5.62 -20.32
CA ALA A 28 -24.95 4.81 -20.94
C ALA A 28 -24.22 3.89 -19.93
N VAL A 29 -24.17 4.28 -18.65
CA VAL A 29 -23.53 3.50 -17.57
C VAL A 29 -24.52 2.58 -16.88
N ASN A 30 -25.71 3.09 -16.55
CA ASN A 30 -26.79 2.35 -15.91
C ASN A 30 -28.16 2.93 -16.34
N PRO A 31 -28.84 2.29 -17.31
CA PRO A 31 -30.15 2.71 -17.82
C PRO A 31 -31.27 2.74 -16.77
N ASP A 32 -31.14 1.98 -15.67
CA ASP A 32 -32.19 1.89 -14.65
C ASP A 32 -32.24 3.13 -13.74
N LEU A 33 -31.22 3.99 -13.83
CA LEU A 33 -31.12 5.23 -13.05
C LEU A 33 -31.74 6.44 -13.76
N VAL A 34 -32.32 6.26 -14.95
CA VAL A 34 -32.96 7.34 -15.71
C VAL A 34 -34.44 7.09 -15.93
N VAL A 35 -35.20 8.17 -15.94
CA VAL A 35 -36.61 8.18 -16.33
C VAL A 35 -36.70 8.45 -17.83
N ARG A 36 -37.52 7.67 -18.52
CA ARG A 36 -37.78 7.83 -19.95
C ARG A 36 -39.15 8.46 -20.20
N ASP A 37 -39.24 9.24 -21.27
CA ASP A 37 -40.51 9.79 -21.74
C ASP A 37 -41.36 8.73 -22.49
N ALA A 38 -42.54 9.15 -22.96
CA ALA A 38 -43.46 8.28 -23.70
C ALA A 38 -42.90 7.76 -25.04
N ASN A 39 -41.87 8.41 -25.60
CA ASN A 39 -41.20 8.00 -26.82
C ASN A 39 -39.96 7.12 -26.53
N GLY A 40 -39.68 6.84 -25.25
CA GLY A 40 -38.51 6.08 -24.80
C GLY A 40 -37.22 6.91 -24.69
N GLY A 41 -37.29 8.22 -24.92
CA GLY A 41 -36.17 9.15 -24.79
C GLY A 41 -35.75 9.34 -23.34
N VAL A 42 -34.46 9.54 -23.08
CA VAL A 42 -33.97 9.84 -21.72
C VAL A 42 -34.46 11.24 -21.34
N TYR A 43 -35.26 11.34 -20.29
CA TYR A 43 -35.94 12.58 -19.89
C TYR A 43 -35.28 13.24 -18.68
N THR A 44 -35.00 12.47 -17.63
CA THR A 44 -34.37 12.97 -16.40
C THR A 44 -33.73 11.84 -15.62
N LEU A 45 -33.02 12.18 -14.55
CA LEU A 45 -32.53 11.20 -13.58
C LEU A 45 -33.65 10.77 -12.63
N GLY A 46 -33.66 9.50 -12.27
CA GLY A 46 -34.47 9.00 -11.16
C GLY A 46 -33.85 9.43 -9.83
N TYR A 47 -33.96 10.72 -9.46
CA TYR A 47 -33.28 11.29 -8.29
C TYR A 47 -33.57 10.53 -6.98
N ASP A 48 -34.79 10.04 -6.79
CA ASP A 48 -35.15 9.28 -5.59
C ASP A 48 -34.37 7.96 -5.48
N VAL A 49 -34.27 7.24 -6.60
CA VAL A 49 -33.50 5.98 -6.70
C VAL A 49 -32.01 6.25 -6.54
N LEU A 50 -31.52 7.29 -7.21
CA LEU A 50 -30.11 7.68 -7.19
C LEU A 50 -29.67 8.04 -5.76
N ASN A 51 -30.43 8.89 -5.06
CA ASN A 51 -30.09 9.34 -3.71
C ASN A 51 -30.12 8.18 -2.70
N ALA A 52 -31.11 7.29 -2.78
CA ALA A 52 -31.21 6.12 -1.92
C ALA A 52 -30.06 5.13 -2.17
N MET A 53 -29.74 4.87 -3.44
CA MET A 53 -28.61 4.01 -3.82
C MET A 53 -27.28 4.61 -3.38
N LEU A 54 -27.06 5.92 -3.62
CA LEU A 54 -25.81 6.60 -3.29
C LEU A 54 -25.52 6.57 -1.79
N LEU A 55 -26.51 6.74 -0.92
CA LEU A 55 -26.28 6.67 0.53
C LEU A 55 -25.77 5.27 0.93
N ASN A 56 -26.40 4.22 0.44
CA ASN A 56 -26.01 2.85 0.75
C ASN A 56 -24.62 2.52 0.19
N GLU A 57 -24.35 2.86 -1.06
CA GLU A 57 -23.04 2.61 -1.69
C GLU A 57 -21.93 3.46 -1.06
N PHE A 58 -22.21 4.72 -0.70
CA PHE A 58 -21.26 5.57 0.03
C PHE A 58 -20.85 4.94 1.37
N LEU A 59 -21.82 4.42 2.15
CA LEU A 59 -21.54 3.79 3.44
C LEU A 59 -20.77 2.46 3.29
N LYS A 60 -21.02 1.70 2.22
CA LYS A 60 -20.25 0.48 1.92
C LYS A 60 -18.82 0.81 1.53
N GLU A 61 -18.61 1.74 0.59
CA GLU A 61 -17.28 2.11 0.14
C GLU A 61 -16.47 2.83 1.22
N HIS A 62 -17.12 3.64 2.06
CA HIS A 62 -16.45 4.24 3.22
C HIS A 62 -15.92 3.18 4.18
N ARG A 63 -16.72 2.15 4.52
CA ARG A 63 -16.26 1.02 5.34
C ARG A 63 -15.10 0.27 4.71
N ARG A 64 -15.21 -0.06 3.41
CA ARG A 64 -14.13 -0.74 2.67
C ARG A 64 -12.84 0.08 2.67
N VAL A 65 -12.92 1.40 2.53
CA VAL A 65 -11.75 2.29 2.59
C VAL A 65 -11.11 2.27 3.99
N GLU A 66 -11.90 2.31 5.06
CA GLU A 66 -11.38 2.23 6.43
C GLU A 66 -10.74 0.87 6.75
N GLU A 67 -11.33 -0.22 6.26
CA GLU A 67 -10.74 -1.57 6.34
C GLU A 67 -9.41 -1.65 5.58
N LEU A 68 -9.36 -1.12 4.35
CA LEU A 68 -8.14 -1.07 3.55
C LEU A 68 -7.04 -0.24 4.22
N LYS A 69 -7.37 0.93 4.76
CA LYS A 69 -6.42 1.77 5.51
C LYS A 69 -5.87 1.02 6.72
N SER A 70 -6.73 0.32 7.45
CA SER A 70 -6.34 -0.47 8.63
C SER A 70 -5.41 -1.62 8.23
N ALA A 71 -5.73 -2.35 7.16
CA ALA A 71 -4.90 -3.42 6.63
C ALA A 71 -3.54 -2.90 6.15
N MET A 72 -3.50 -1.76 5.46
CA MET A 72 -2.25 -1.12 5.02
C MET A 72 -1.38 -0.67 6.20
N ALA A 73 -2.00 -0.12 7.25
CA ALA A 73 -1.28 0.26 8.47
C ALA A 73 -0.66 -0.97 9.16
N GLN A 74 -1.38 -2.10 9.20
CA GLN A 74 -0.87 -3.34 9.74
C GLN A 74 0.28 -3.90 8.89
N GLN A 75 0.09 -3.99 7.57
CA GLN A 75 1.13 -4.44 6.64
C GLN A 75 2.42 -3.62 6.76
N ARG A 76 2.30 -2.30 6.95
CA ARG A 76 3.46 -1.43 7.16
C ARG A 76 4.22 -1.80 8.45
N LYS A 77 3.52 -2.04 9.55
CA LYS A 77 4.14 -2.48 10.83
C LYS A 77 4.82 -3.84 10.70
N ASP A 78 4.18 -4.76 10.00
CA ASP A 78 4.72 -6.12 9.77
C ASP A 78 6.00 -6.03 8.93
N PHE A 79 6.01 -5.18 7.90
CA PHE A 79 7.18 -4.94 7.06
C PHE A 79 8.33 -4.28 7.83
N GLU A 80 8.04 -3.25 8.64
CA GLU A 80 9.03 -2.62 9.52
C GLU A 80 9.65 -3.63 10.49
N THR A 81 8.81 -4.49 11.09
CA THR A 81 9.27 -5.57 11.98
C THR A 81 10.15 -6.57 11.25
N ALA A 82 9.72 -7.03 10.06
CA ALA A 82 10.49 -7.95 9.23
C ALA A 82 11.86 -7.37 8.85
N ILE A 83 11.94 -6.10 8.49
CA ILE A 83 13.21 -5.40 8.20
C ILE A 83 14.13 -5.41 9.44
N VAL A 84 13.58 -5.09 10.62
CA VAL A 84 14.36 -5.08 11.87
C VAL A 84 14.91 -6.47 12.18
N GLN A 85 14.08 -7.52 12.04
CA GLN A 85 14.50 -8.89 12.28
C GLN A 85 15.57 -9.34 11.26
N GLN A 86 15.37 -9.05 9.98
CA GLN A 86 16.33 -9.36 8.93
C GLN A 86 17.68 -8.66 9.16
N ARG A 87 17.66 -7.38 9.58
CA ARG A 87 18.88 -6.64 9.95
C ARG A 87 19.59 -7.25 11.16
N LYS A 88 18.85 -7.68 12.18
CA LYS A 88 19.41 -8.37 13.36
C LYS A 88 20.05 -9.71 12.96
N ALA A 89 19.34 -10.53 12.19
CA ALA A 89 19.84 -11.82 11.70
C ALA A 89 21.09 -11.67 10.83
N LYS A 90 21.11 -10.68 9.92
CA LYS A 90 22.30 -10.40 9.09
C LYS A 90 23.51 -9.98 9.94
N ARG A 91 23.30 -9.16 10.97
CA ARG A 91 24.36 -8.75 11.91
C ARG A 91 24.88 -9.91 12.75
N SER A 92 24.03 -10.80 13.24
CA SER A 92 24.48 -11.98 13.99
C SER A 92 25.29 -12.92 13.10
N SER A 93 24.85 -13.17 11.87
CA SER A 93 25.62 -14.01 10.93
C SER A 93 26.99 -13.41 10.59
N SER A 94 27.07 -12.08 10.34
CA SER A 94 28.36 -11.40 10.11
C SER A 94 29.32 -11.59 11.28
N ARG A 95 28.82 -11.42 12.52
CA ARG A 95 29.65 -11.60 13.73
C ARG A 95 30.14 -13.02 13.90
N THR A 96 29.33 -14.03 13.58
CA THR A 96 29.75 -15.43 13.67
C THR A 96 30.83 -15.75 12.63
N VAL A 97 30.69 -15.23 11.41
CA VAL A 97 31.70 -15.40 10.34
C VAL A 97 33.01 -14.69 10.68
N GLU A 98 32.94 -13.45 11.18
CA GLU A 98 34.12 -12.70 11.64
C GLU A 98 34.85 -13.44 12.78
N ARG A 99 34.10 -13.95 13.76
CA ARG A 99 34.65 -14.67 14.92
C ARG A 99 35.28 -16.00 14.55
N ALA A 100 34.68 -16.74 13.63
CA ALA A 100 35.25 -17.97 13.07
C ALA A 100 36.57 -17.67 12.34
N GLY A 101 36.58 -16.64 11.47
CA GLY A 101 37.79 -16.25 10.74
C GLY A 101 38.93 -15.74 11.62
N SER A 102 38.63 -15.08 12.75
CA SER A 102 39.67 -14.70 13.72
C SER A 102 40.24 -15.89 14.48
N ALA A 103 39.41 -16.87 14.87
CA ALA A 103 39.86 -18.07 15.57
C ALA A 103 40.77 -18.94 14.69
N ASP A 104 40.42 -19.09 13.40
CA ASP A 104 41.23 -19.84 12.44
C ASP A 104 42.63 -19.20 12.25
N ARG A 105 42.68 -17.86 12.13
CA ARG A 105 43.95 -17.13 11.99
C ARG A 105 44.82 -17.19 13.24
N GLU A 106 44.22 -17.15 14.42
CA GLU A 106 44.93 -17.32 15.69
C GLU A 106 45.50 -18.74 15.83
N GLY A 107 44.72 -19.76 15.45
CA GLY A 107 45.17 -21.15 15.43
C GLY A 107 46.36 -21.38 14.50
N GLU A 108 46.31 -20.86 13.27
CA GLU A 108 47.44 -20.94 12.34
C GLU A 108 48.69 -20.22 12.87
N ARG A 109 48.51 -19.06 13.52
CA ARG A 109 49.63 -18.27 14.07
C ARG A 109 50.28 -18.97 15.27
N ALA A 110 49.48 -19.55 16.15
CA ALA A 110 49.96 -20.34 17.28
C ALA A 110 50.72 -21.59 16.80
N HIS A 111 50.21 -22.29 15.78
CA HIS A 111 50.88 -23.46 15.21
C HIS A 111 52.22 -23.12 14.54
N ARG A 112 52.28 -22.01 13.78
CA ARG A 112 53.54 -21.51 13.20
C ARG A 112 54.57 -21.15 14.27
N ASN A 113 54.15 -20.43 15.32
CA ASN A 113 55.05 -20.05 16.41
C ASN A 113 55.59 -21.28 17.16
N ALA A 114 54.73 -22.24 17.51
CA ALA A 114 55.15 -23.46 18.19
C ALA A 114 56.13 -24.31 17.35
N LYS A 115 55.95 -24.32 16.01
CA LYS A 115 56.89 -25.01 15.11
C LYS A 115 58.25 -24.29 15.05
N SER A 116 58.25 -22.95 15.04
CA SER A 116 59.46 -22.14 15.08
C SER A 116 60.24 -22.34 16.39
N GLU A 117 59.56 -22.31 17.53
CA GLU A 117 60.19 -22.50 18.86
C GLU A 117 60.83 -23.88 19.03
N ARG A 118 60.17 -24.92 18.51
CA ARG A 118 60.74 -26.29 18.52
C ARG A 118 61.98 -26.39 17.64
N GLN A 119 62.01 -25.69 16.50
CA GLN A 119 63.15 -25.73 15.59
C GLN A 119 64.37 -25.01 16.18
N THR A 120 64.17 -23.86 16.83
CA THR A 120 65.26 -23.15 17.51
C THR A 120 65.82 -23.88 18.72
N LEU A 121 65.03 -24.75 19.36
CA LEU A 121 65.50 -25.57 20.49
C LEU A 121 66.37 -26.76 20.03
N VAL A 122 66.12 -27.26 18.81
CA VAL A 122 66.88 -28.37 18.21
C VAL A 122 68.19 -27.88 17.58
N GLU A 123 68.25 -26.63 17.10
CA GLU A 123 69.48 -26.06 16.51
C GLU A 123 70.52 -25.56 17.53
N ASN A 124 70.15 -25.45 18.82
CA ASN A 124 71.04 -25.00 19.91
C ASN A 124 71.55 -26.14 20.81
N GLN A 125 71.51 -27.39 20.36
CA GLN A 125 72.12 -28.56 21.01
C GLN A 125 73.23 -29.14 20.12
#